data_AF-A0A945MUP2-F1
#
_entry.id   AF-A0A945MUP2-F1
#
_cell.length_a   1.000
_cell.length_b   1.000
_cell.length_c   1.000
_cell.angle_alpha   90.00
_cell.angle_beta   90.00
_cell.angle_gamma   90.00
#
_symmetry.space_group_name_H-M   'P 1'
#
loop_
_entity.id
_entity.type
_entity.pdbx_description
1 polymer ?
#
loop_
_entity_poly.entity_id
_entity_poly.type
_entity_poly.pdbx_seq_one_letter_code
_entity_poly.pdbx_strand_id
1 'polypeptide(L)' 'MKKLTRPQIAWRIAQDIPDGAYVNLGIGAPELIANYMPEDREVVIHSENGILGMGPSPAEGEEDPDLINAG' A
#
# COMPACT_ATOMS: atom_id res chain seq x y z
N MET A 1 -21.51 19.57 3.85
CA MET A 1 -20.41 18.99 3.05
C MET A 1 -20.63 17.50 2.88
N LYS A 2 -20.42 16.96 1.68
CA LYS A 2 -20.47 15.51 1.44
C LYS A 2 -19.15 14.89 1.95
N LYS A 3 -19.23 13.84 2.77
CA LYS A 3 -18.05 13.12 3.26
C LYS A 3 -17.37 12.38 2.09
N LEU A 4 -16.04 12.29 2.12
CA LEU A 4 -15.28 11.48 1.17
C LEU A 4 -15.51 9.99 1.43
N THR A 5 -15.54 9.19 0.37
CA THR A 5 -15.52 7.72 0.48
C THR A 5 -14.12 7.22 0.84
N ARG A 6 -13.99 5.98 1.33
CA ARG A 6 -12.69 5.36 1.64
C ARG A 6 -11.72 5.40 0.43
N PRO A 7 -12.14 5.03 -0.81
CA PRO A 7 -11.32 5.21 -2.00
C PRO A 7 -10.86 6.65 -2.26
N GLN A 8 -11.75 7.63 -2.05
CA GLN A 8 -11.40 9.05 -2.25
C GLN A 8 -10.37 9.55 -1.23
N ILE A 9 -10.47 9.07 0.01
CA ILE A 9 -9.48 9.35 1.06
C ILE A 9 -8.14 8.70 0.70
N ALA A 10 -8.14 7.42 0.33
CA ALA A 10 -6.93 6.68 -0.03
C ALA A 10 -6.22 7.32 -1.24
N TRP A 11 -6.97 7.65 -2.29
CA TRP A 11 -6.44 8.35 -3.46
C TRP A 11 -5.77 9.68 -3.07
N ARG A 12 -6.43 10.49 -2.22
CA ARG A 12 -5.89 11.77 -1.78
C ARG A 12 -4.57 11.59 -1.01
N ILE A 13 -4.53 10.63 -0.08
CA ILE A 13 -3.32 10.36 0.71
C ILE A 13 -2.18 9.86 -0.20
N ALA A 14 -2.47 9.03 -1.20
CA ALA A 14 -1.45 8.55 -2.14
C ALA A 14 -0.78 9.70 -2.90
N GLN A 15 -1.52 10.78 -3.21
CA GLN A 15 -0.95 11.96 -3.86
C GLN A 15 0.00 12.76 -2.95
N ASP A 16 -0.17 12.66 -1.63
CA ASP A 16 0.66 13.38 -0.63
C ASP A 16 1.97 12.64 -0.31
N ILE A 17 2.13 11.39 -0.76
CA ILE A 17 3.34 10.59 -0.51
C ILE A 17 4.45 11.02 -1.49
N PRO A 18 5.60 11.50 -0.99
CA PRO A 18 6.71 11.92 -1.85
C PRO A 18 7.33 10.77 -2.63
N ASP A 19 7.92 11.10 -3.78
CA ASP A 19 8.83 10.20 -4.49
C ASP A 19 10.02 9.81 -3.60
N GLY A 20 10.43 8.54 -3.65
CA GLY A 20 11.48 7.95 -2.82
C GLY A 20 11.09 7.66 -1.36
N ALA A 21 9.81 7.79 -1.01
CA ALA A 21 9.36 7.57 0.36
C ALA A 21 9.36 6.10 0.76
N TYR A 22 9.66 5.85 2.04
CA TYR A 22 9.47 4.57 2.72
C TYR A 22 8.26 4.68 3.64
N VAL A 23 7.23 3.86 3.39
CA VAL A 23 5.97 3.94 4.11
C VAL A 23 5.56 2.58 4.67
N ASN A 24 4.95 2.60 5.85
CA ASN A 24 4.24 1.46 6.41
C ASN A 24 2.74 1.74 6.33
N LEU A 25 1.99 0.82 5.73
CA LEU A 25 0.54 0.91 5.59
C LEU A 25 -0.11 -0.13 6.48
N GLY A 26 -0.89 0.30 7.46
CA GLY A 26 -1.64 -0.60 8.33
C GLY A 26 -2.80 -1.29 7.61
N ILE A 27 -3.26 -2.41 8.16
CA ILE A 27 -4.33 -3.23 7.58
C ILE A 27 -5.65 -2.49 7.35
N GLY A 28 -6.37 -2.86 6.29
CA GLY A 28 -7.73 -2.40 6.03
C GLY A 28 -7.81 -1.13 5.19
N ALA A 29 -8.17 0.01 5.79
CA ALA A 29 -8.34 1.26 5.03
C ALA A 29 -7.02 1.83 4.46
N PRO A 30 -5.88 1.79 5.18
CA PRO A 30 -4.62 2.31 4.66
C PRO A 30 -4.03 1.49 3.50
N GLU A 31 -4.23 0.16 3.45
CA GLU A 31 -3.77 -0.68 2.32
C GLU A 31 -4.32 -0.21 0.96
N LEU A 32 -5.52 0.38 0.93
CA LEU A 32 -6.09 0.95 -0.29
C LEU A 32 -5.21 2.05 -0.91
N ILE A 33 -4.34 2.70 -0.13
CA ILE A 33 -3.45 3.76 -0.60
C ILE A 33 -2.48 3.22 -1.65
N ALA A 34 -1.99 1.98 -1.49
CA ALA A 34 -1.06 1.35 -2.43
C ALA A 34 -1.63 1.27 -3.85
N ASN A 35 -2.94 1.05 -3.98
CA ASN A 35 -3.64 0.95 -5.27
C ASN A 35 -3.77 2.30 -6.02
N TYR A 36 -3.43 3.41 -5.38
CA TYR A 36 -3.55 4.76 -5.95
C TYR A 36 -2.21 5.50 -6.04
N MET A 37 -1.09 4.78 -5.85
CA MET A 37 0.24 5.38 -6.01
C MET A 37 0.44 5.84 -7.46
N PRO A 38 0.93 7.07 -7.68
CA PRO A 38 1.28 7.52 -9.02
C PRO A 38 2.35 6.64 -9.67
N GLU A 39 2.18 6.29 -10.94
CA GLU A 39 3.10 5.42 -11.68
C GLU A 39 4.50 6.05 -11.87
N ASP A 40 4.59 7.38 -11.76
CA ASP A 40 5.82 8.16 -11.90
C ASP A 40 6.59 8.34 -10.57
N ARG A 41 6.19 7.63 -9.50
CA ARG A 41 6.85 7.71 -8.19
C ARG A 41 7.32 6.34 -7.73
N GLU A 42 8.54 6.30 -7.20
CA GLU A 42 9.06 5.15 -6.48
C GLU A 42 8.70 5.27 -5.00
N VAL A 43 7.86 4.37 -4.50
CA VAL A 43 7.49 4.29 -3.08
C VAL A 43 7.75 2.88 -2.58
N VAL A 44 8.52 2.75 -1.51
CA VAL A 44 8.87 1.47 -0.92
C VAL A 44 7.94 1.17 0.25
N ILE A 45 7.15 0.10 0.13
CA ILE A 45 6.25 -0.35 1.19
C ILE A 45 7.00 -1.26 2.15
N HIS A 46 7.03 -0.88 3.42
CA HIS A 46 7.60 -1.65 4.53
C HIS A 46 6.51 -2.38 5.31
N SER A 47 6.73 -3.66 5.58
CA SER A 47 5.91 -4.46 6.49
C SER A 47 6.67 -4.76 7.78
N GLU A 48 6.03 -4.59 8.93
CA GLU A 48 6.67 -4.67 10.26
C GLU A 48 7.18 -6.06 10.64
N ASN A 49 6.76 -7.10 9.92
CA ASN A 49 7.27 -8.47 10.06
C ASN A 49 8.64 -8.69 9.37
N GLY A 50 9.27 -7.63 8.84
CA GLY A 50 10.65 -7.67 8.34
C GLY A 50 10.78 -7.62 6.82
N ILE A 51 9.78 -7.11 6.11
CA ILE A 51 9.77 -7.01 4.64
C ILE A 51 9.92 -5.55 4.21
N LEU A 52 10.78 -5.33 3.21
CA LEU A 52 10.95 -4.05 2.55
C LEU A 52 10.70 -4.22 1.05
N GLY A 53 9.82 -3.41 0.47
CA GLY A 53 9.42 -3.55 -0.93
C GLY A 53 8.24 -4.50 -1.12
N MET A 54 7.26 -4.47 -0.20
CA MET A 54 6.06 -5.29 -0.31
C MET A 54 5.29 -4.96 -1.61
N GLY A 55 5.00 -6.01 -2.39
CA GLY A 55 4.30 -5.92 -3.67
C GLY A 55 2.80 -6.17 -3.58
N PRO A 56 2.11 -6.28 -4.73
CA PRO A 56 0.70 -6.67 -4.78
C PRO A 56 0.51 -8.11 -4.28
N SER A 57 -0.74 -8.48 -4.00
CA SER A 57 -1.08 -9.88 -3.72
C SER A 57 -0.69 -10.79 -4.90
N PRO A 58 -0.20 -12.01 -4.63
CA PRO A 58 0.16 -12.95 -5.68
C PRO A 58 -1.06 -13.37 -6.51
N ALA A 59 -0.82 -13.86 -7.73
CA ALA A 59 -1.85 -14.51 -8.51
C ALA A 59 -2.29 -15.83 -7.86
N GLU A 60 -3.48 -16.31 -8.23
CA GLU A 60 -3.97 -17.61 -7.75
C GLU A 60 -3.00 -18.74 -8.15
N GLY A 61 -2.54 -19.51 -7.16
CA GLY A 61 -1.55 -20.58 -7.34
C GLY A 61 -0.09 -20.16 -7.22
N GLU A 62 0.20 -18.87 -7.05
CA GLU A 62 1.55 -18.34 -6.78
C GLU A 62 1.73 -17.91 -5.31
N GLU A 63 0.86 -18.38 -4.42
CA GLU A 63 0.91 -18.05 -3.00
C GLU A 63 2.13 -18.71 -2.33
N ASP A 64 2.91 -17.91 -1.60
CA ASP A 64 4.00 -18.39 -0.74
C ASP A 64 3.62 -18.17 0.74
N PRO A 65 3.46 -19.24 1.55
CA PRO A 65 3.06 -19.11 2.95
C PRO A 65 4.11 -18.43 3.83
N ASP A 66 5.37 -18.33 3.38
CA ASP A 66 6.43 -17.63 4.10
C ASP A 66 6.53 -16.15 3.72
N LEU A 67 5.84 -15.71 2.66
CA LEU A 67 5.82 -14.32 2.18
C LEU A 67 4.47 -13.65 2.48
N ILE A 68 4.31 -13.17 3.71
CA ILE A 68 3.08 -12.55 4.21
C ILE A 68 3.28 -11.08 4.61
N ASN A 69 2.22 -10.28 4.59
CA ASN A 69 2.21 -8.96 5.24
C ASN A 69 2.09 -9.12 6.77
N ALA A 70 2.04 -8.01 7.48
CA ALA A 70 1.96 -7.97 8.94
C ALA A 70 0.60 -8.35 9.54
N GLY A 71 -0.46 -8.53 8.75
CA GLY A 71 -1.80 -8.84 9.25
C GLY A 71 -2.81 -9.24 8.19
#